data_AF-A0A7R9YAL5-F1
#
_entry.id   AF-A0A7R9YAL5-F1
#
_cell.length_a   1.000
_cell.length_b   1.000
_cell.length_c   1.000
_cell.angle_alpha   90.00
_cell.angle_beta   90.00
_cell.angle_gamma   90.00
#
_symmetry.space_group_name_H-M   'P 1'
#
loop_
_entity.id
_entity.type
_entity.pdbx_description
1 polymer ?
#
loop_
_entity_poly.entity_id
_entity_poly.type
_entity_poly.pdbx_seq_one_letter_code
_entity_poly.pdbx_strand_id
1 'polypeptide(L)'
;MDEYRLAAKNASLQIGRRVPLVVIDDDPTGTQTVHSLPVLGDWSVENLSSVISDPGVSCFYILSNTRALDVERARARATEISANVKTALKQCRGLDGVSGYRIVSRGDSTLRGHFFDEVEAIASGLQLE
;
A
#
# COMPACT_ATOMS: atom_id res chain seq x y z
N MET A 1 -4.43 -15.81 29.54
CA MET A 1 -5.13 -15.92 28.24
C MET A 1 -6.19 -14.82 28.03
N ASP A 2 -6.61 -14.08 29.06
CA ASP A 2 -7.62 -13.00 28.90
C ASP A 2 -7.05 -11.56 28.90
N GLU A 3 -5.80 -11.37 29.30
CA GLU A 3 -5.19 -10.04 29.40
C GLU A 3 -4.79 -9.44 28.03
N TYR A 4 -4.46 -10.29 27.06
CA TYR A 4 -4.09 -9.85 25.70
C TYR A 4 -5.28 -9.40 24.84
N ARG A 5 -6.51 -9.79 25.19
CA ARG A 5 -7.73 -9.35 24.48
C ARG A 5 -8.12 -7.92 24.84
N LEU A 6 -7.62 -7.37 25.95
CA LEU A 6 -7.94 -6.02 26.38
C LEU A 6 -7.10 -4.95 25.66
N ALA A 7 -5.87 -5.28 25.26
CA ALA A 7 -5.01 -4.38 24.48
C ALA A 7 -5.61 -4.02 23.11
N ALA A 8 -6.36 -4.95 22.50
CA ALA A 8 -7.05 -4.72 21.23
C ALA A 8 -8.31 -3.83 21.36
N LYS A 9 -8.90 -3.71 22.56
CA LYS A 9 -10.08 -2.87 22.81
C LYS A 9 -9.73 -1.41 23.16
N ASN A 10 -8.51 -1.14 23.62
CA ASN A 10 -8.09 0.21 24.03
C ASN A 10 -7.42 1.02 22.91
N ALA A 11 -7.26 0.46 21.70
CA ALA A 11 -6.87 1.23 20.52
C ALA A 11 -8.10 1.79 19.79
N SER A 12 -9.01 2.40 20.54
CA SER A 12 -9.81 3.52 20.06
C SER A 12 -8.87 4.70 19.80
N LEU A 13 -7.99 4.53 18.81
CA LEU A 13 -7.23 5.60 18.18
C LEU A 13 -8.26 6.52 17.55
N GLN A 14 -8.64 7.53 18.34
CA GLN A 14 -9.11 8.85 17.94
C GLN A 14 -9.13 8.98 16.42
N ILE A 15 -10.31 8.87 15.81
CA ILE A 15 -10.49 9.04 14.36
C ILE A 15 -10.44 10.55 14.07
N GLY A 16 -9.31 11.19 14.42
CA GLY A 16 -8.82 12.33 13.68
C GLY A 16 -8.36 11.79 12.33
N ARG A 17 -8.95 12.32 11.25
CA ARG A 17 -8.64 12.09 9.83
C ARG A 17 -7.46 11.12 9.60
N ARG A 18 -7.72 9.80 9.61
CA ARG A 18 -6.63 8.80 9.54
C ARG A 18 -5.87 8.94 8.23
N VAL A 19 -4.55 9.02 8.35
CA VAL A 19 -3.57 9.02 7.26
C VAL A 19 -3.66 7.66 6.55
N PRO A 20 -4.02 7.60 5.25
CA PRO A 20 -4.13 6.32 4.54
C PRO A 20 -2.79 5.59 4.52
N LEU A 21 -2.82 4.29 4.81
CA LEU A 21 -1.68 3.38 4.66
C LEU A 21 -1.90 2.51 3.42
N VAL A 22 -1.00 2.59 2.45
CA VAL A 22 -1.01 1.74 1.26
C VAL A 22 0.15 0.78 1.34
N VAL A 23 -0.15 -0.52 1.29
CA VAL A 23 0.87 -1.57 1.28
C VAL A 23 0.99 -2.12 -0.14
N ILE A 24 2.18 -2.11 -0.71
CA ILE A 24 2.49 -2.74 -2.00
C ILE A 24 3.20 -4.06 -1.67
N ASP A 25 2.56 -5.19 -1.99
CA ASP A 25 3.06 -6.54 -1.69
C ASP A 25 3.51 -7.23 -2.99
N ASP A 26 4.77 -7.69 -3.00
CA ASP A 26 5.43 -8.28 -4.16
C ASP A 26 4.87 -9.67 -4.53
N ASP A 27 4.11 -10.30 -3.63
CA ASP A 27 3.68 -11.69 -3.77
C ASP A 27 2.36 -12.01 -3.05
N PRO A 28 1.48 -12.81 -3.68
CA PRO A 28 0.16 -13.13 -3.11
C PRO A 28 0.21 -13.92 -1.80
N THR A 29 1.32 -14.58 -1.45
CA THR A 29 1.36 -15.34 -0.19
C THR A 29 1.41 -14.43 1.04
N GLY A 30 1.95 -13.21 0.89
CA GLY A 30 2.04 -12.23 1.97
C GLY A 30 0.69 -11.72 2.46
N THR A 31 -0.29 -11.59 1.55
CA THR A 31 -1.63 -11.06 1.84
C THR A 31 -2.59 -12.06 2.48
N GLN A 32 -2.26 -13.37 2.48
CA GLN A 32 -3.10 -14.44 3.05
C GLN A 32 -3.30 -14.34 4.57
N THR A 33 -2.46 -13.55 5.25
CA THR A 33 -2.52 -13.32 6.71
C THR A 33 -3.32 -12.07 7.09
N VAL A 34 -3.80 -11.32 6.10
CA VAL A 34 -4.54 -10.07 6.31
C VAL A 34 -6.03 -10.37 6.36
N HIS A 35 -6.68 -9.95 7.44
CA HIS A 35 -8.14 -10.04 7.59
C HIS A 35 -8.77 -8.66 7.55
N SER A 36 -9.91 -8.55 6.88
CA SER A 36 -10.76 -7.34 6.88
C SER A 36 -10.11 -6.07 6.31
N LEU A 37 -9.12 -6.20 5.43
CA LEU A 37 -8.58 -5.09 4.63
C LEU A 37 -8.76 -5.36 3.14
N PRO A 38 -9.07 -4.36 2.32
CA PRO A 38 -9.12 -4.52 0.86
C PRO A 38 -7.75 -4.93 0.32
N VAL A 39 -7.76 -5.88 -0.64
CA VAL A 39 -6.60 -6.29 -1.42
C VAL A 39 -6.95 -6.08 -2.89
N LEU A 40 -6.22 -5.19 -3.56
CA LEU A 40 -6.43 -4.86 -4.96
C LEU A 40 -5.40 -5.60 -5.82
N GLY A 41 -5.88 -6.36 -6.80
CA GLY A 41 -5.05 -6.89 -7.88
C GLY A 41 -4.98 -5.99 -9.12
N ASP A 42 -5.74 -4.89 -9.10
CA ASP A 42 -5.80 -3.87 -10.15
C ASP A 42 -5.58 -2.49 -9.51
N TRP A 43 -4.61 -1.74 -10.03
CA TRP A 43 -4.16 -0.43 -9.56
C TRP A 43 -4.56 0.70 -10.52
N SER A 44 -5.63 0.50 -11.30
CA SER A 44 -6.31 1.60 -11.99
C SER A 44 -6.71 2.71 -11.01
N VAL A 45 -6.64 3.96 -11.46
CA VAL A 45 -6.94 5.14 -10.63
C VAL A 45 -8.38 5.08 -10.12
N GLU A 46 -9.29 4.52 -10.90
CA GLU A 46 -10.70 4.31 -10.58
C GLU A 46 -10.87 3.36 -9.39
N ASN A 47 -10.22 2.19 -9.43
CA ASN A 47 -10.30 1.21 -8.34
C ASN A 47 -9.63 1.72 -7.07
N LEU A 48 -8.47 2.37 -7.20
CA LEU A 48 -7.80 3.02 -6.08
C LEU A 48 -8.69 4.10 -5.45
N SER A 49 -9.33 4.94 -6.28
CA SER A 49 -10.21 6.01 -5.82
C SER A 49 -11.41 5.49 -5.05
N SER A 50 -11.98 4.35 -5.49
CA SER A 50 -13.11 3.71 -4.80
C SER A 50 -12.74 3.33 -3.36
N VAL A 51 -11.54 2.77 -3.15
CA VAL A 51 -11.06 2.33 -1.84
C VAL A 51 -10.60 3.51 -0.98
N ILE A 52 -9.92 4.49 -1.58
CA ILE A 52 -9.42 5.68 -0.88
C ILE A 52 -10.56 6.58 -0.38
N SER A 53 -11.68 6.62 -1.11
CA SER A 53 -12.84 7.44 -0.76
C SER A 53 -13.72 6.81 0.33
N ASP A 54 -13.57 5.51 0.60
CA ASP A 54 -14.32 4.83 1.65
C ASP A 54 -13.84 5.30 3.04
N PRO A 55 -14.70 5.97 3.83
CA PRO A 55 -14.33 6.47 5.17
C PRO A 55 -14.01 5.35 6.17
N GLY A 56 -14.46 4.12 5.92
CA GLY A 56 -14.14 2.93 6.72
C GLY A 56 -12.75 2.36 6.45
N VAL A 57 -12.12 2.72 5.32
CA VAL A 57 -10.82 2.22 4.92
C VAL A 57 -9.72 3.19 5.37
N SER A 58 -8.81 2.69 6.21
CA SER A 58 -7.59 3.42 6.60
C SER A 58 -6.31 2.71 6.16
N CYS A 59 -6.43 1.48 5.67
CA CYS A 59 -5.33 0.68 5.14
C CYS A 59 -5.85 -0.23 4.03
N PHE A 60 -5.07 -0.42 2.97
CA PHE A 60 -5.35 -1.42 1.93
C PHE A 60 -4.05 -1.93 1.31
N TYR A 61 -4.15 -3.08 0.65
CA TYR A 61 -3.04 -3.74 -0.02
C TYR A 61 -3.22 -3.64 -1.54
N ILE A 62 -2.11 -3.46 -2.24
CA ILE A 62 -1.99 -3.63 -3.68
C ILE A 62 -1.06 -4.82 -3.89
N LEU A 63 -1.58 -5.84 -4.56
CA LEU A 63 -0.80 -7.00 -4.93
C LEU A 63 -0.09 -6.70 -6.25
N SER A 64 1.20 -6.36 -6.18
CA SER A 64 1.98 -6.07 -7.39
C SER A 64 2.39 -7.35 -8.13
N ASN A 65 2.52 -8.49 -7.44
CA ASN A 65 2.89 -9.78 -8.03
C ASN A 65 4.14 -9.69 -8.93
N THR A 66 5.15 -8.97 -8.45
CA THR A 66 6.38 -8.62 -9.15
C THR A 66 7.52 -9.61 -8.91
N ARG A 67 7.43 -10.45 -7.86
CA ARG A 67 8.52 -11.35 -7.43
C ARG A 67 9.12 -12.22 -8.55
N ALA A 68 8.26 -12.73 -9.43
CA ALA A 68 8.66 -13.64 -10.51
C ALA A 68 8.95 -12.92 -11.84
N LEU A 69 8.84 -11.59 -11.89
CA LEU A 69 9.15 -10.81 -13.08
C LEU A 69 10.66 -10.62 -13.22
N ASP A 70 11.09 -10.18 -14.40
CA ASP A 70 12.38 -9.53 -14.55
C ASP A 70 12.38 -8.13 -13.89
N VAL A 71 13.57 -7.64 -13.57
CA VAL A 71 13.77 -6.38 -12.84
C VAL A 71 13.16 -5.18 -13.55
N GLU A 72 13.26 -5.10 -14.88
CA GLU A 72 12.70 -3.99 -15.67
C GLU A 72 11.18 -3.94 -15.55
N ARG A 73 10.52 -5.09 -15.68
CA ARG A 73 9.07 -5.17 -15.50
C ARG A 73 8.63 -4.93 -14.05
N ALA A 74 9.42 -5.37 -13.07
CA ALA A 74 9.15 -5.08 -11.66
C ALA A 74 9.24 -3.57 -11.38
N ARG A 75 10.29 -2.90 -11.86
CA ARG A 75 10.47 -1.43 -11.76
C ARG A 75 9.33 -0.68 -12.45
N ALA A 76 8.98 -1.07 -13.68
CA ALA A 76 7.89 -0.45 -14.42
C ALA A 76 6.56 -0.54 -13.67
N ARG A 77 6.22 -1.73 -13.15
CA ARG A 77 4.98 -1.93 -12.39
C ARG A 77 4.98 -1.18 -11.07
N ALA A 78 6.08 -1.19 -10.32
CA ALA A 78 6.20 -0.46 -9.06
C ALA A 78 6.07 1.07 -9.26
N THR A 79 6.64 1.59 -10.35
CA THR A 79 6.50 3.01 -10.76
C THR A 79 5.05 3.33 -11.14
N GLU A 80 4.41 2.47 -11.91
CA GLU A 80 3.00 2.63 -12.33
C GLU A 80 2.05 2.63 -11.12
N ILE A 81 2.17 1.63 -10.23
CA ILE A 81 1.36 1.52 -9.02
C ILE A 81 1.48 2.79 -8.18
N SER A 82 2.71 3.24 -7.91
CA SER A 82 2.94 4.40 -7.06
C SER A 82 2.45 5.71 -7.69
N ALA A 83 2.61 5.89 -9.00
CA ALA A 83 2.07 7.04 -9.72
C ALA A 83 0.53 7.08 -9.70
N ASN A 84 -0.13 5.94 -9.88
CA ASN A 84 -1.59 5.85 -9.82
C ASN A 84 -2.11 6.07 -8.40
N VAL A 85 -1.43 5.53 -7.39
CA VAL A 85 -1.74 5.78 -5.97
C VAL A 85 -1.65 7.25 -5.63
N LYS A 86 -0.56 7.94 -6.03
CA LYS A 86 -0.42 9.39 -5.85
C LYS A 86 -1.56 10.16 -6.51
N THR A 87 -1.90 9.79 -7.74
CA THR A 87 -2.99 10.41 -8.49
C THR A 87 -4.33 10.25 -7.78
N ALA A 88 -4.69 9.04 -7.36
CA ALA A 88 -5.95 8.75 -6.67
C ALA A 88 -6.02 9.46 -5.30
N LEU A 89 -4.93 9.47 -4.53
CA LEU A 89 -4.86 10.18 -3.24
C LEU A 89 -5.05 11.69 -3.38
N LYS A 90 -4.46 12.28 -4.42
CA LYS A 90 -4.63 13.70 -4.76
C LYS A 90 -6.09 13.99 -5.16
N GLN A 91 -6.69 13.16 -6.01
CA GLN A 91 -8.07 13.32 -6.47
C GLN A 91 -9.10 13.16 -5.34
N CYS A 92 -8.99 12.11 -4.52
CA CYS A 92 -10.01 11.78 -3.52
C CYS A 92 -9.88 12.59 -2.24
N ARG A 93 -8.65 12.93 -1.83
CA ARG A 93 -8.40 13.49 -0.49
C ARG A 93 -7.60 14.80 -0.51
N GLY A 94 -7.19 15.27 -1.68
CA GLY A 94 -6.32 16.45 -1.81
C GLY A 94 -4.95 16.25 -1.18
N LEU A 95 -4.52 14.99 -1.01
CA LEU A 95 -3.25 14.66 -0.37
C LEU A 95 -2.15 14.67 -1.42
N ASP A 96 -1.18 15.57 -1.26
CA ASP A 96 0.05 15.61 -2.04
C ASP A 96 1.23 15.37 -1.09
N GLY A 97 2.18 14.53 -1.49
CA GLY A 97 3.35 14.15 -0.68
C GLY A 97 3.10 13.21 0.52
N VAL A 98 4.20 12.71 1.09
CA VAL A 98 4.23 11.63 2.10
C VAL A 98 3.71 12.06 3.49
N SER A 99 3.56 13.36 3.75
CA SER A 99 2.95 13.83 4.99
C SER A 99 1.44 13.53 5.08
N GLY A 100 0.79 13.29 3.93
CA GLY A 100 -0.65 13.02 3.84
C GLY A 100 -1.04 11.55 3.89
N TYR A 101 -0.13 10.64 3.55
CA TYR A 101 -0.35 9.19 3.45
C TYR A 101 0.98 8.44 3.60
N ARG A 102 0.92 7.14 3.93
CA ARG A 102 2.12 6.30 4.00
C ARG A 102 2.07 5.19 2.97
N ILE A 103 3.20 4.94 2.31
CA ILE A 103 3.41 3.79 1.44
C ILE A 103 4.38 2.84 2.14
N VAL A 104 4.05 1.55 2.16
CA VAL A 104 4.93 0.48 2.64
C VAL A 104 5.19 -0.47 1.49
N SER A 105 6.46 -0.63 1.12
CA SER A 105 6.89 -1.75 0.29
C SER A 105 7.07 -2.97 1.19
N ARG A 106 6.29 -4.02 0.95
CA ARG A 106 6.36 -5.28 1.66
C ARG A 106 7.02 -6.30 0.75
N GLY A 107 8.23 -6.73 1.14
CA GLY A 107 8.98 -7.78 0.46
C GLY A 107 9.11 -9.05 1.30
N ASP A 108 9.76 -10.05 0.72
CA ASP A 108 10.06 -11.32 1.36
C ASP A 108 11.15 -11.19 2.46
N SER A 109 10.95 -11.90 3.58
CA SER A 109 11.89 -11.89 4.71
C SER A 109 13.29 -12.44 4.39
N THR A 110 13.42 -13.22 3.30
CA THR A 110 14.70 -13.75 2.83
C THR A 110 15.26 -12.99 1.62
N LEU A 111 14.74 -11.78 1.37
CA LEU A 111 15.17 -10.86 0.30
C LEU A 111 15.02 -11.43 -1.13
N ARG A 112 14.07 -12.35 -1.33
CA ARG A 112 13.69 -12.78 -2.70
C ARG A 112 12.93 -11.65 -3.39
N GLY A 113 13.05 -11.59 -4.72
CA GLY A 113 12.42 -10.55 -5.55
C GLY A 113 13.37 -9.38 -5.83
N HIS A 114 12.80 -8.19 -6.02
CA HIS A 114 13.51 -7.02 -6.54
C HIS A 114 13.51 -5.87 -5.53
N PHE A 115 13.70 -6.18 -4.24
CA PHE A 115 13.48 -5.26 -3.12
C PHE A 115 14.07 -3.85 -3.32
N PHE A 116 15.35 -3.74 -3.68
CA PHE A 116 16.00 -2.43 -3.86
C PHE A 116 15.39 -1.67 -5.04
N ASP A 117 15.26 -2.33 -6.19
CA ASP A 117 14.70 -1.76 -7.41
C ASP A 117 13.25 -1.32 -7.25
N GLU A 118 12.44 -2.09 -6.51
CA GLU A 118 11.04 -1.76 -6.25
C GLU A 118 10.90 -0.56 -5.33
N VAL A 119 11.72 -0.45 -4.29
CA VAL A 119 11.71 0.72 -3.39
C VAL A 119 12.12 1.98 -4.15
N GLU A 120 13.16 1.92 -4.99
CA GLU A 120 13.56 3.02 -5.87
C GLU A 120 12.44 3.40 -6.86
N ALA A 121 11.83 2.41 -7.50
CA ALA A 121 10.74 2.63 -8.46
C ALA A 121 9.50 3.23 -7.80
N ILE A 122 9.15 2.79 -6.59
CA ILE A 122 8.07 3.39 -5.78
C ILE A 122 8.40 4.86 -5.48
N ALA A 123 9.61 5.15 -5.01
CA ALA A 123 10.01 6.54 -4.74
C ALA A 123 9.94 7.41 -6.01
N SER A 124 10.40 6.88 -7.14
CA SER A 124 10.35 7.54 -8.45
C SER A 124 8.90 7.83 -8.90
N GLY A 125 7.99 6.86 -8.80
CA GLY A 125 6.58 7.06 -9.20
C GLY A 125 5.82 8.00 -8.25
N LEU A 126 6.22 8.06 -6.97
CA LEU A 126 5.75 9.08 -6.03
C LEU A 126 6.40 10.47 -6.29
N GLN A 127 7.47 10.52 -7.07
CA GLN A 127 8.32 11.70 -7.29
C GLN A 127 8.88 12.24 -5.97
N LEU A 128 9.48 11.35 -5.18
CA LEU A 128 10.25 11.71 -4.00
C LEU A 128 11.69 11.99 -4.44
N GLU A 129 12.13 13.23 -4.25
CA GLU A 129 13.52 13.65 -4.43
C GLU A 129 14.38 13.33 -3.19
#